data_AF-A0A0F9R8E4-F1
#
_entry.id   AF-A0A0F9R8E4-F1
#
_cell.length_a   1.000
_cell.length_b   1.000
_cell.length_c   1.000
_cell.angle_alpha   90.00
_cell.angle_beta   90.00
_cell.angle_gamma   90.00
#
_symmetry.space_group_name_H-M   'P 1'
#
loop_
_entity.id
_entity.type
_entity.pdbx_description
1 polymer ?
#
loop_
_entity_poly.entity_id
_entity_poly.type
_entity_poly.pdbx_seq_one_letter_code
_entity_poly.pdbx_strand_id
1 'polypeptide(L)'
;MILILPWVHLEGEEEVKDAFAKTIKLYNDGNEDTKNLAEYWFFETVVRIHREGEGVAYTGLKPAGLDPGPIIPRVDKAIKDEDISEVIKYIQEAVAEEITEHFKHVMHSKDYDVDDVPSAESILMPIYI
;
A
#
# COMPACT_ATOMS: atom_id res chain seq x y z
N MET A 1 19.36 -9.93 -6.31
CA MET A 1 19.22 -8.71 -5.49
C MET A 1 18.71 -7.48 -6.26
N ILE A 2 18.73 -7.45 -7.61
CA ILE A 2 18.28 -6.26 -8.38
C ILE A 2 16.76 -6.02 -8.33
N LEU A 3 15.94 -7.05 -8.09
CA LEU A 3 14.47 -6.94 -8.18
C LEU A 3 13.81 -6.16 -7.04
N ILE A 4 14.50 -5.96 -5.90
CA ILE A 4 13.91 -5.34 -4.71
C ILE A 4 14.35 -3.89 -4.46
N LEU A 5 15.56 -3.53 -4.91
CA LEU A 5 16.12 -2.20 -4.70
C LEU A 5 15.32 -1.04 -5.34
N PRO A 6 14.62 -1.22 -6.48
CA PRO A 6 13.75 -0.15 -7.01
C PRO A 6 12.63 0.29 -6.06
N TRP A 7 12.31 -0.51 -5.04
CA TRP A 7 11.27 -0.21 -4.04
C TRP A 7 11.83 0.46 -2.78
N VAL A 8 13.13 0.77 -2.73
CA VAL A 8 13.82 1.25 -1.53
C VAL A 8 14.39 2.64 -1.80
N HIS A 9 14.24 3.56 -0.86
CA HIS A 9 14.87 4.88 -0.96
C HIS A 9 16.40 4.75 -0.83
N LEU A 10 17.13 5.71 -1.40
CA LEU A 10 18.59 5.61 -1.56
C LEU A 10 19.33 5.39 -0.22
N GLU A 11 18.88 6.04 0.85
CA GLU A 11 19.49 5.94 2.18
C GLU A 11 19.28 4.56 2.84
N GLY A 12 18.26 3.80 2.40
CA GLY A 12 17.94 2.47 2.91
C GLY A 12 18.60 1.32 2.15
N GLU A 13 19.27 1.60 1.04
CA GLU A 13 19.82 0.57 0.13
C GLU A 13 20.84 -0.34 0.84
N GLU A 14 21.78 0.22 1.59
CA GLU A 14 22.82 -0.56 2.28
C GLU A 14 22.22 -1.45 3.37
N GLU A 15 21.20 -0.99 4.08
CA GLU A 15 20.50 -1.80 5.08
C GLU A 15 19.82 -3.01 4.44
N VAL A 16 19.18 -2.84 3.28
CA VAL A 16 18.54 -3.93 2.54
C VAL A 16 19.57 -4.93 2.01
N LYS A 17 20.72 -4.48 1.52
CA LYS A 17 21.81 -5.38 1.10
C LYS A 17 22.35 -6.20 2.27
N ASP A 18 22.58 -5.56 3.41
CA ASP A 18 23.04 -6.23 4.63
C ASP A 18 22.01 -7.24 5.15
N ALA A 19 20.73 -6.87 5.13
CA ALA A 19 19.65 -7.77 5.48
C ALA A 19 19.61 -8.98 4.56
N PHE A 20 19.72 -8.78 3.24
CA PHE A 20 19.77 -9.86 2.27
C PHE A 20 20.95 -10.82 2.52
N ALA A 21 22.14 -10.29 2.79
CA ALA A 21 23.32 -11.10 3.06
C ALA A 21 23.13 -11.98 4.32
N LYS A 22 22.55 -11.42 5.38
CA LYS A 22 22.22 -12.16 6.61
C LYS A 22 21.16 -13.23 6.36
N THR A 23 20.11 -12.90 5.62
CA THR A 23 19.03 -13.84 5.27
C THR A 23 19.56 -15.01 4.46
N ILE A 24 20.38 -14.79 3.44
CA ILE A 24 20.95 -15.88 2.63
C ILE A 24 21.80 -16.83 3.48
N LYS A 25 22.59 -16.29 4.40
CA LYS A 25 23.38 -17.13 5.32
C LYS A 25 22.49 -18.02 6.18
N LEU A 26 21.50 -17.43 6.84
CA LEU A 26 20.56 -18.17 7.71
C LEU A 26 19.70 -19.17 6.92
N TYR A 27 19.30 -18.79 5.72
CA TYR A 27 18.49 -19.64 4.84
C TYR A 27 19.26 -20.89 4.41
N ASN A 28 20.53 -20.75 4.04
CA ASN A 28 21.34 -21.88 3.57
C ASN A 28 21.70 -22.86 4.70
N ASP A 29 21.95 -22.36 5.90
CA ASP A 29 22.42 -23.15 7.04
C ASP A 29 21.28 -23.64 7.96
N GLY A 30 20.05 -23.18 7.73
CA GLY A 30 18.91 -23.36 8.63
C GLY A 30 17.96 -24.51 8.28
N ASN A 31 17.18 -24.93 9.28
CA ASN A 31 16.00 -25.77 9.08
C ASN A 31 14.83 -24.95 8.50
N GLU A 32 13.69 -25.59 8.23
CA GLU A 32 12.52 -24.95 7.63
C GLU A 32 12.02 -23.73 8.43
N ASP A 33 11.94 -23.83 9.76
CA ASP A 33 11.54 -22.72 10.62
C ASP A 33 12.51 -21.53 10.52
N THR A 34 13.82 -21.81 10.47
CA THR A 34 14.86 -20.79 10.31
C THR A 34 14.74 -20.09 8.96
N LYS A 35 14.46 -20.85 7.90
CA LYS A 35 14.24 -20.32 6.55
C LYS A 35 13.03 -19.40 6.51
N ASN A 36 11.89 -19.88 7.01
CA ASN A 36 10.65 -19.10 7.06
C ASN A 36 10.83 -17.81 7.87
N LEU A 37 11.52 -17.87 9.00
CA LEU A 37 11.81 -16.69 9.81
C LEU A 37 12.76 -15.71 9.11
N ALA A 38 13.81 -16.21 8.45
CA ALA A 38 14.77 -15.37 7.73
C ALA A 38 14.15 -14.67 6.52
N GLU A 39 13.26 -15.36 5.79
CA GLU A 39 12.48 -14.79 4.70
C GLU A 39 11.50 -13.73 5.21
N TYR A 40 10.72 -14.06 6.24
CA TYR A 40 9.76 -13.13 6.85
C TYR A 40 10.45 -11.84 7.29
N TRP A 41 11.53 -11.96 8.07
CA TRP A 41 12.30 -10.83 8.57
C TRP A 41 12.89 -9.96 7.44
N PHE A 42 13.36 -10.59 6.35
CA PHE A 42 13.87 -9.86 5.20
C PHE A 42 12.78 -9.00 4.56
N PHE A 43 11.62 -9.59 4.27
CA PHE A 43 10.51 -8.84 3.68
C PHE A 43 9.99 -7.77 4.63
N GLU A 44 9.94 -8.04 5.93
CA GLU A 44 9.59 -7.05 6.95
C GLU A 44 10.50 -5.82 6.88
N THR A 45 11.81 -6.07 6.80
CA THR A 45 12.84 -5.04 6.70
C THR A 45 12.67 -4.20 5.44
N VAL A 46 12.50 -4.84 4.28
CA VAL A 46 12.30 -4.14 3.00
C VAL A 46 11.04 -3.28 3.03
N VAL A 47 9.91 -3.83 3.47
CA VAL A 47 8.63 -3.11 3.49
C VAL A 47 8.67 -1.95 4.48
N ARG A 48 9.33 -2.11 5.64
CA ARG A 48 9.53 -1.01 6.57
C ARG A 48 10.32 0.13 5.93
N ILE A 49 11.46 -0.16 5.32
CA ILE A 49 12.33 0.85 4.70
C ILE A 49 11.61 1.54 3.53
N HIS A 50 10.91 0.78 2.68
CA HIS A 50 10.08 1.34 1.62
C HIS A 50 9.09 2.39 2.15
N ARG A 51 8.36 2.03 3.22
CA ARG A 51 7.34 2.88 3.86
C ARG A 51 7.93 4.10 4.57
N GLU A 52 9.10 3.96 5.18
CA GLU A 52 9.85 5.10 5.72
C GLU A 52 10.17 6.12 4.62
N GLY A 53 10.54 5.67 3.42
CA GLY A 53 10.74 6.53 2.26
C GLY A 53 9.47 7.24 1.76
N GLU A 54 8.29 6.65 1.99
CA GLU A 54 6.99 7.25 1.70
C GLU A 54 6.46 8.14 2.85
N GLY A 55 7.17 8.19 3.99
CA GLY A 55 6.74 8.94 5.17
C GLY A 55 5.55 8.32 5.91
N VAL A 56 5.22 7.05 5.66
CA VAL A 56 4.11 6.33 6.29
C VAL A 56 4.60 5.28 7.27
N ALA A 57 3.90 5.13 8.40
CA ALA A 57 4.29 4.15 9.42
C ALA A 57 4.13 2.71 8.91
N TYR A 58 5.08 1.83 9.22
CA TYR A 58 4.95 0.40 8.94
C TYR A 58 3.79 -0.25 9.73
N THR A 59 2.96 -1.06 9.07
CA THR A 59 1.76 -1.69 9.67
C THR A 59 1.72 -3.22 9.54
N GLY A 60 2.87 -3.88 9.37
CA GLY A 60 2.92 -5.33 9.15
C GLY A 60 3.02 -5.73 7.66
N LEU A 61 3.42 -6.97 7.42
CA LEU A 61 3.35 -7.59 6.10
C LEU A 61 1.91 -7.97 5.79
N LYS A 62 1.42 -7.52 4.63
CA LYS A 62 0.10 -7.94 4.13
C LYS A 62 0.18 -9.37 3.58
N PRO A 63 -0.92 -10.16 3.65
CA PRO A 63 -0.96 -11.49 3.05
C PRO A 63 -0.59 -11.47 1.57
N ALA A 64 0.12 -12.50 1.10
CA ALA A 64 0.38 -12.69 -0.32
C ALA A 64 -0.93 -12.94 -1.09
N GLY A 65 -0.97 -12.53 -2.36
CA GLY A 65 -2.13 -12.76 -3.23
C GLY A 65 -3.29 -11.78 -3.03
N LEU A 66 -3.08 -10.67 -2.32
CA LEU A 66 -4.01 -9.55 -2.39
C LEU A 66 -4.10 -9.05 -3.83
N ASP A 67 -5.32 -8.89 -4.32
CA ASP A 67 -5.58 -8.25 -5.60
C ASP A 67 -5.04 -6.81 -5.52
N PRO A 68 -4.03 -6.44 -6.33
CA PRO A 68 -3.51 -5.08 -6.37
C PRO A 68 -4.54 -4.09 -6.94
N GLY A 69 -5.70 -4.60 -7.35
CA GLY A 69 -6.81 -3.83 -7.82
C GLY A 69 -6.74 -3.60 -9.33
N PRO A 70 -7.84 -3.06 -9.88
CA PRO A 70 -8.01 -2.83 -11.31
C PRO A 70 -7.00 -1.86 -11.94
N ILE A 71 -6.31 -1.05 -11.14
CA ILE A 71 -5.43 0.03 -11.62
C ILE A 71 -4.11 -0.49 -12.17
N ILE A 72 -3.49 -1.51 -11.54
CA ILE A 72 -2.17 -2.00 -11.96
C ILE A 72 -2.19 -2.57 -13.38
N PRO A 73 -3.12 -3.47 -13.76
CA PRO A 73 -3.19 -3.96 -15.13
C PRO A 73 -3.44 -2.85 -16.18
N ARG A 74 -4.12 -1.76 -15.78
CA ARG A 74 -4.36 -0.60 -16.66
C ARG A 74 -3.09 0.21 -16.90
N VAL A 75 -2.31 0.43 -15.84
CA VAL A 75 -1.01 1.11 -15.94
C VAL A 75 -0.04 0.29 -16.80
N ASP A 76 0.02 -1.03 -16.61
CA ASP A 76 0.86 -1.90 -17.43
C ASP A 76 0.49 -1.82 -18.93
N LYS A 77 -0.81 -1.79 -19.22
CA LYS A 77 -1.32 -1.61 -20.59
C LYS A 77 -0.97 -0.21 -21.12
N ALA A 78 -1.15 0.84 -20.33
CA ALA A 78 -0.85 2.21 -20.72
C ALA A 78 0.63 2.41 -21.06
N ILE A 79 1.54 1.78 -20.31
CA ILE A 79 2.97 1.79 -20.62
C ILE A 79 3.24 1.09 -21.96
N LYS A 80 2.63 -0.09 -22.16
CA LYS A 80 2.80 -0.87 -23.40
C LYS A 80 2.28 -0.15 -24.64
N ASP A 81 1.13 0.50 -24.50
CA ASP A 81 0.43 1.19 -25.59
C ASP A 81 0.90 2.66 -25.75
N GLU A 82 1.79 3.12 -24.85
CA GLU A 82 2.25 4.52 -24.73
C GLU A 82 1.10 5.54 -24.62
N ASP A 83 -0.03 5.14 -24.01
CA ASP A 83 -1.25 5.94 -23.87
C ASP A 83 -1.83 5.84 -22.45
N ILE A 84 -1.78 6.96 -21.71
CA ILE A 84 -2.25 7.06 -20.33
C ILE A 84 -3.76 7.37 -20.20
N SER A 85 -4.46 7.59 -21.32
CA SER A 85 -5.82 8.13 -21.34
C SER A 85 -6.84 7.28 -20.57
N GLU A 86 -6.73 5.95 -20.65
CA GLU A 86 -7.65 5.04 -19.94
C GLU A 86 -7.45 5.08 -18.42
N VAL A 87 -6.19 5.15 -17.96
CA VAL A 87 -5.85 5.27 -16.54
C VAL A 87 -6.41 6.57 -15.96
N ILE A 88 -6.22 7.69 -16.67
CA ILE A 88 -6.75 9.00 -16.26
C ILE A 88 -8.27 8.95 -16.14
N LYS A 89 -8.93 8.42 -17.17
CA LYS A 89 -10.39 8.30 -17.19
C LYS A 89 -10.90 7.46 -16.02
N TYR A 90 -10.28 6.31 -15.78
CA TYR A 90 -10.67 5.42 -14.68
C TYR A 90 -10.55 6.11 -13.32
N ILE A 91 -9.45 6.84 -13.06
CA ILE A 91 -9.28 7.59 -11.81
C ILE A 91 -10.33 8.69 -11.66
N GLN A 92 -10.60 9.45 -12.74
CA GLN A 92 -11.62 10.50 -12.72
C GLN A 92 -13.01 9.95 -12.39
N GLU A 93 -13.38 8.81 -12.97
CA GLU A 93 -14.65 8.14 -12.70
C GLU A 93 -14.72 7.65 -11.24
N ALA A 94 -13.68 6.99 -10.75
CA ALA A 94 -13.62 6.50 -9.37
C ALA A 94 -13.71 7.63 -8.33
N VAL A 95 -13.00 8.74 -8.56
CA VAL A 95 -13.04 9.92 -7.68
C VAL A 95 -14.42 10.58 -7.74
N ALA A 96 -15.01 10.72 -8.93
CA ALA A 96 -16.34 11.32 -9.06
C ALA A 96 -17.42 10.48 -8.36
N GLU A 97 -17.33 9.15 -8.44
CA GLU A 97 -18.22 8.22 -7.75
C GLU A 97 -18.08 8.35 -6.23
N GLU A 98 -16.86 8.26 -5.69
CA GLU A 98 -16.59 8.34 -4.25
C GLU A 98 -17.05 9.67 -3.64
N ILE A 99 -16.71 10.80 -4.28
CA ILE A 99 -17.16 12.13 -3.83
C ILE A 99 -18.70 12.23 -3.86
N THR A 100 -19.33 11.65 -4.89
CA THR A 100 -20.79 11.67 -5.00
C THR A 100 -21.46 10.82 -3.92
N GLU A 101 -20.91 9.64 -3.60
CA GLU A 101 -21.41 8.79 -2.53
C GLU A 101 -21.25 9.45 -1.16
N HIS A 102 -20.08 10.03 -0.88
CA HIS A 102 -19.83 10.78 0.35
C HIS A 102 -20.76 12.00 0.48
N PHE A 103 -20.95 12.75 -0.61
CA PHE A 103 -21.90 13.86 -0.61
C PHE A 103 -23.33 13.39 -0.32
N LYS A 104 -23.77 12.28 -0.93
CA LYS A 104 -25.09 11.69 -0.62
C LYS A 104 -25.20 11.27 0.84
N HIS A 105 -24.15 10.68 1.41
CA HIS A 105 -24.15 10.28 2.81
C HIS A 105 -24.28 11.49 3.74
N VAL A 106 -23.47 12.54 3.53
CA VAL A 106 -23.56 13.80 4.29
C VAL A 106 -24.95 14.42 4.16
N MET A 107 -25.51 14.44 2.94
CA MET A 107 -26.84 15.01 2.69
C MET A 107 -27.96 14.19 3.33
N HIS A 108 -27.83 12.87 3.43
CA HIS A 108 -28.79 12.01 4.12
C HIS A 108 -28.79 12.23 5.64
N SER A 109 -27.64 12.62 6.19
CA SER A 109 -27.47 12.90 7.62
C SER A 109 -27.60 14.39 7.99
N LYS A 110 -27.99 15.25 7.04
CA LYS A 110 -28.01 16.72 7.19
C LYS A 110 -29.04 17.24 8.20
N ASP A 111 -30.05 16.44 8.52
CA ASP A 111 -31.11 16.80 9.48
C ASP A 111 -30.82 16.34 10.93
N TYR A 112 -29.58 15.93 11.25
CA TYR A 112 -29.21 15.57 12.62
C TYR A 112 -28.99 16.80 13.51
N ASP A 113 -29.34 16.64 14.78
CA ASP A 113 -29.03 17.60 15.84
C ASP A 113 -27.52 17.67 16.05
N VAL A 114 -26.95 18.89 16.06
CA VAL A 114 -25.50 19.14 16.13
C VAL A 114 -24.92 18.68 17.47
N ASP A 115 -25.78 18.45 18.47
CA ASP A 115 -25.43 17.94 19.80
C ASP A 115 -25.36 16.39 19.88
N ASP A 116 -25.70 15.66 18.80
CA ASP A 116 -25.60 14.19 18.75
C ASP A 116 -24.25 13.72 18.17
N VAL A 117 -23.23 13.74 19.02
CA VAL A 117 -21.82 13.42 18.71
C VAL A 117 -21.62 12.08 17.98
N PRO A 118 -22.27 10.96 18.35
CA PRO A 118 -22.17 9.69 17.60
C PRO A 118 -22.58 9.80 16.13
N SER A 119 -23.59 10.61 15.84
CA SER A 119 -24.10 10.83 14.49
C SER A 119 -23.16 11.73 13.68
N ALA A 120 -22.51 12.70 14.33
CA ALA A 120 -21.45 13.50 13.73
C ALA A 120 -20.18 12.69 13.42
N GLU A 121 -19.76 11.78 14.30
CA GLU A 121 -18.59 10.90 14.09
C GLU A 121 -18.80 9.91 12.93
N SER A 122 -20.02 9.42 12.72
CA SER A 122 -20.37 8.56 11.56
C SER A 122 -20.28 9.30 10.22
N ILE A 123 -20.49 10.62 10.20
CA ILE A 123 -20.42 11.45 8.98
C ILE A 123 -18.96 11.83 8.66
N LEU A 124 -18.13 11.96 9.70
CA LEU A 124 -16.74 12.41 9.60
C LEU A 124 -15.74 11.26 9.40
N MET A 125 -16.17 10.08 8.93
CA MET A 125 -15.25 8.96 8.70
C MET A 125 -14.02 9.45 7.92
N PRO A 126 -12.81 9.30 8.50
CA PRO A 126 -11.63 9.96 7.99
C PRO A 126 -11.26 9.41 6.62
N ILE A 127 -10.83 10.35 5.76
CA ILE A 127 -10.23 10.14 4.45
C ILE A 127 -9.07 9.15 4.61
N TYR A 128 -9.32 7.87 4.33
CA TYR A 128 -8.26 6.89 4.08
C TYR A 128 -8.07 6.82 2.57
N ILE A 129 -7.23 7.70 2.07
CA ILE A 129 -6.50 7.51 0.82
C ILE A 129 -5.29 6.63 1.13
#